data_AF-A0A1G6UT04-F1
#
_entry.id   AF-A0A1G6UT04-F1
#
_cell.length_a   1.000
_cell.length_b   1.000
_cell.length_c   1.000
_cell.angle_alpha   90.00
_cell.angle_beta   90.00
_cell.angle_gamma   90.00
#
_symmetry.space_group_name_H-M   'P 1'
#
loop_
_entity.id
_entity.type
_entity.pdbx_description
1 polymer ?
#
loop_
_entity_poly.entity_id
_entity_poly.type
_entity_poly.pdbx_seq_one_letter_code
_entity_poly.pdbx_strand_id
1 'polypeptide(L)'
;MSHEAICQALFVQGEGELRAIIYRALRSGRARRVSSSAKRPRRDLIVGMVDISARPKEAEDRAVPGFWESDLVLGAVCKSQILALVERQT
;
A
#
# COMPACT_ATOMS: atom_id res chain seq x y z
N MET A 1 12.08 4.71 9.25
CA MET A 1 11.94 5.83 8.28
C MET A 1 10.55 5.74 7.64
N SER A 2 9.77 6.81 7.59
CA SER A 2 8.42 6.78 7.01
C SER A 2 8.44 7.20 5.53
N HIS A 3 7.54 6.65 4.72
CA HIS A 3 7.36 7.06 3.32
C HIS A 3 7.03 8.56 3.21
N GLU A 4 6.34 9.10 4.22
CA GLU A 4 6.03 10.51 4.32
C GLU A 4 7.28 11.39 4.50
N ALA A 5 8.23 10.99 5.34
CA ALA A 5 9.48 11.73 5.53
C ALA A 5 10.31 11.81 4.24
N ILE A 6 10.36 10.72 3.45
CA ILE A 6 11.07 10.69 2.17
C ILE A 6 10.39 11.61 1.15
N CYS A 7 9.06 11.56 1.03
CA CYS A 7 8.34 12.44 0.13
C CYS A 7 8.49 13.92 0.54
N GLN A 8 8.36 14.24 1.82
CA GLN A 8 8.51 15.62 2.30
C GLN A 8 9.90 16.18 2.01
N ALA A 9 10.96 15.39 2.25
CA ALA A 9 12.33 15.80 1.94
C ALA A 9 12.50 16.17 0.46
N LEU A 10 11.91 15.38 -0.46
CA LEU A 10 11.98 15.65 -1.90
C LEU A 10 11.26 16.93 -2.32
N PHE A 11 10.11 17.25 -1.70
CA PHE A 11 9.36 18.46 -2.04
C PHE A 11 9.95 19.72 -1.40
N VAL A 12 10.42 19.63 -0.15
CA VAL A 12 11.01 20.76 0.60
C VAL A 12 12.39 21.15 0.04
N GLN A 13 13.20 20.18 -0.38
CA GLN A 13 14.50 20.46 -1.03
C GLN A 13 14.37 20.99 -2.48
N GLY A 14 13.16 21.03 -3.03
CA GLY A 14 12.87 21.51 -4.39
C GLY A 14 12.30 22.94 -4.47
N GLU A 15 11.99 23.58 -3.34
CA GLU A 15 11.34 24.90 -3.31
C GLU A 15 12.30 26.01 -3.81
N GLY A 16 11.81 26.86 -4.73
CA GLY A 16 12.56 27.97 -5.34
C GLY A 16 12.77 27.85 -6.86
N GLU A 17 13.24 28.94 -7.51
CA GLU A 17 13.39 29.02 -8.98
C GLU A 17 14.39 28.01 -9.57
N LEU A 18 15.30 27.46 -8.75
CA LEU A 18 16.46 26.72 -9.24
C LEU A 18 16.22 25.23 -9.57
N ARG A 19 15.01 24.67 -9.48
CA ARG A 19 14.88 23.19 -9.66
C ARG A 19 13.59 22.67 -10.30
N ALA A 20 13.11 23.34 -11.35
CA ALA A 20 12.11 22.78 -12.29
C ALA A 20 12.49 21.40 -12.88
N ILE A 21 13.80 21.10 -12.98
CA ILE A 21 14.33 19.82 -13.47
C ILE A 21 13.92 18.66 -12.56
N ILE A 22 13.94 18.85 -11.24
CA ILE A 22 13.60 17.80 -10.28
C ILE A 22 12.12 17.42 -10.42
N TYR A 23 11.24 18.41 -10.47
CA TYR A 23 9.81 18.15 -10.61
C TYR A 23 9.47 17.49 -11.96
N ARG A 24 10.16 17.84 -13.05
CA ARG A 24 10.01 17.17 -14.35
C ARG A 24 10.47 15.71 -14.33
N ALA A 25 11.50 15.38 -13.54
CA ALA A 25 11.98 14.01 -13.38
C ALA A 25 11.06 13.16 -12.49
N LEU A 26 10.27 13.78 -11.61
CA LEU A 26 9.25 13.07 -10.83
C LEU A 26 8.12 12.63 -11.76
N ARG A 27 7.71 11.36 -11.64
CA ARG A 27 6.58 10.76 -12.38
C ARG A 27 5.29 11.59 -12.32
N SER A 28 5.08 12.34 -11.24
CA SER A 28 3.86 13.14 -11.05
C SER A 28 3.96 14.56 -11.61
N GLY A 29 5.15 15.08 -11.91
CA GLY A 29 5.36 16.44 -12.41
C GLY A 29 5.06 17.56 -11.40
N ARG A 30 4.70 17.23 -10.15
CA ARG A 30 4.18 18.23 -9.20
C ARG A 30 5.31 18.93 -8.46
N ALA A 31 5.18 20.25 -8.33
CA ALA A 31 6.04 21.06 -7.46
C ALA A 31 5.75 20.86 -5.96
N ARG A 32 4.51 20.49 -5.62
CA ARG A 32 4.06 20.32 -4.24
C ARG A 32 3.36 18.98 -4.01
N ARG A 33 3.55 18.41 -2.83
CA ARG A 33 2.82 17.22 -2.38
C ARG A 33 1.33 17.51 -2.28
N VAL A 34 0.50 16.59 -2.78
CA VAL A 34 -0.95 16.54 -2.51
C VAL A 34 -1.19 15.40 -1.54
N SER A 35 -1.89 15.65 -0.43
CA SER A 35 -2.21 14.60 0.54
C SER A 35 -3.11 13.54 -0.10
N SER A 36 -2.78 12.27 0.12
CA SER A 36 -3.58 11.13 -0.35
C SER A 36 -4.97 11.09 0.34
N SER A 37 -5.04 11.65 1.56
CA SER A 37 -6.29 11.78 2.33
C SER A 37 -7.32 12.70 1.67
N ALA A 38 -6.91 13.64 0.80
CA ALA A 38 -7.83 14.56 0.14
C ALA A 38 -8.68 13.90 -0.98
N LYS A 39 -8.38 12.67 -1.40
CA LYS A 39 -9.03 12.00 -2.55
C LYS A 39 -9.55 10.59 -2.29
N ARG A 40 -9.52 10.08 -1.06
CA ARG A 40 -10.07 8.75 -0.81
C ARG A 40 -11.57 8.86 -0.52
N PRO A 41 -12.48 8.34 -1.37
CA PRO A 41 -13.75 7.89 -0.84
C PRO A 41 -13.44 6.92 0.30
N ARG A 42 -14.22 7.01 1.38
CA ARG A 42 -14.17 6.04 2.48
C ARG A 42 -14.20 4.66 1.84
N ARG A 43 -13.14 3.87 2.04
CA ARG A 43 -13.12 2.48 1.55
C ARG A 43 -14.35 1.80 2.12
N ASP A 44 -15.19 1.26 1.25
CA ASP A 44 -16.23 0.34 1.68
C ASP A 44 -15.53 -0.77 2.48
N LEU A 45 -15.92 -0.93 3.75
CA LEU A 45 -15.41 -2.00 4.58
C LEU A 45 -15.76 -3.33 3.90
N ILE A 46 -14.81 -4.26 3.86
CA ILE A 46 -15.08 -5.62 3.42
C ILE A 46 -16.13 -6.20 4.39
N VAL A 47 -17.31 -6.53 3.88
CA VAL A 47 -18.39 -7.12 4.68
C VAL A 47 -17.90 -8.48 5.20
N GLY A 48 -17.98 -8.67 6.52
CA GLY A 48 -17.49 -9.91 7.17
C GLY A 48 -15.98 -9.95 7.42
N MET A 49 -15.27 -8.82 7.34
CA MET A 49 -13.85 -8.74 7.71
C MET A 49 -13.65 -9.13 9.18
N VAL A 50 -12.86 -10.16 9.43
CA VAL A 50 -12.40 -10.53 10.78
C VAL A 50 -11.09 -9.77 11.05
N ASP A 51 -11.03 -9.06 12.17
CA ASP A 51 -9.82 -8.37 12.58
C ASP A 51 -8.69 -9.37 12.87
N ILE A 52 -7.45 -8.97 12.58
CA ILE A 52 -6.27 -9.80 12.82
C ILE A 52 -6.15 -10.16 14.32
N SER A 53 -6.60 -9.26 15.20
CA SER A 53 -6.67 -9.47 16.64
C SER A 53 -7.65 -10.57 17.07
N ALA A 54 -8.64 -10.88 16.23
CA ALA A 54 -9.66 -11.89 16.50
C ALA A 54 -9.33 -13.25 15.88
N ARG A 55 -8.12 -13.43 15.33
CA ARG A 55 -7.71 -14.71 14.76
C ARG A 55 -7.57 -15.78 15.85
N PRO A 56 -7.89 -17.04 15.54
CA PRO A 56 -7.64 -18.18 16.44
C PRO A 56 -6.12 -18.29 16.72
N LYS A 57 -5.74 -18.69 17.92
CA LYS A 57 -4.31 -18.84 18.30
C LYS A 57 -3.59 -19.88 17.46
N GLU A 58 -4.33 -20.87 16.96
CA GLU A 58 -3.84 -21.90 16.05
C GLU A 58 -3.27 -21.30 14.74
N ALA A 59 -3.71 -20.09 14.36
CA ALA A 59 -3.18 -19.36 13.21
C ALA A 59 -1.79 -18.73 13.47
N GLU A 60 -1.45 -18.45 14.74
CA GLU A 60 -0.10 -17.97 15.13
C GLU A 60 0.91 -19.12 15.10
N ASP A 61 0.47 -20.31 15.55
CA ASP A 61 1.32 -21.50 15.68
C ASP A 61 1.69 -22.11 14.31
N ARG A 62 0.87 -21.89 13.28
CA ARG A 62 1.15 -22.28 11.87
C ARG A 62 1.52 -23.77 11.69
N ALA A 63 1.21 -24.62 12.68
CA ALA A 63 1.60 -26.02 12.73
C ALA A 63 0.67 -26.94 11.93
N VAL A 64 -0.50 -26.45 11.50
CA VAL A 64 -1.50 -27.22 10.76
C VAL A 64 -1.51 -26.80 9.28
N PRO A 65 -1.16 -27.71 8.36
CA PRO A 65 -1.39 -27.52 6.93
C PRO A 65 -2.89 -27.29 6.68
N GLY A 66 -3.26 -26.11 6.18
CA GLY A 66 -4.65 -25.72 5.98
C GLY A 66 -4.95 -24.24 6.21
N PHE A 67 -4.07 -23.52 6.90
CA PHE A 67 -4.07 -22.05 6.88
C PHE A 67 -3.34 -21.56 5.64
N TRP A 68 -4.07 -21.45 4.53
CA TRP A 68 -3.56 -20.88 3.29
C TRP A 68 -3.47 -19.36 3.43
N GLU A 69 -2.27 -18.80 3.28
CA GLU A 69 -2.12 -17.37 3.03
C GLU A 69 -2.27 -17.13 1.54
N SER A 70 -3.11 -16.16 1.19
CA SER A 70 -3.27 -15.71 -0.18
C SER A 70 -2.99 -14.22 -0.28
N ASP A 71 -2.16 -13.84 -1.23
CA ASP A 71 -1.99 -12.44 -1.61
C ASP A 71 -2.86 -12.15 -2.84
N LEU A 72 -3.80 -11.23 -2.69
CA LEU A 72 -4.57 -10.70 -3.81
C LEU A 72 -3.88 -9.45 -4.36
N VAL A 73 -3.41 -9.53 -5.60
CA VAL A 73 -2.86 -8.40 -6.33
C VAL A 73 -3.90 -7.87 -7.29
N LEU A 74 -4.29 -6.60 -7.09
CA LEU A 74 -5.21 -5.88 -7.97
C LEU A 74 -4.41 -5.02 -8.95
N GLY A 75 -4.73 -5.17 -10.24
CA GLY A 75 -4.21 -4.32 -11.30
C GLY A 75 -4.84 -2.92 -11.29
N ALA A 76 -4.39 -2.06 -12.21
CA ALA A 76 -4.84 -0.68 -12.30
C ALA A 76 -6.38 -0.58 -12.41
N VAL A 77 -6.98 0.25 -11.55
CA VAL A 77 -8.44 0.48 -11.51
C VAL A 77 -9.22 -0.83 -11.29
N CYS A 78 -8.62 -1.83 -10.64
CA CYS A 78 -9.21 -3.16 -10.39
C CYS A 78 -9.64 -3.91 -11.68
N LYS A 79 -9.06 -3.57 -12.84
CA LYS A 79 -9.42 -4.19 -14.13
C LYS A 79 -8.85 -5.59 -14.32
N SER A 80 -7.85 -5.98 -13.53
CA SER A 80 -7.28 -7.32 -13.51
C SER A 80 -6.97 -7.74 -12.08
N GLN A 81 -7.02 -9.04 -11.82
CA GLN A 81 -6.85 -9.63 -10.50
C GLN A 81 -6.00 -10.90 -10.64
N ILE A 82 -5.03 -11.05 -9.75
CA ILE A 82 -4.25 -12.28 -9.60
C ILE A 82 -4.29 -12.66 -8.12
N LEU A 83 -4.71 -13.88 -7.83
CA LEU A 83 -4.63 -14.45 -6.49
C LEU A 83 -3.46 -15.43 -6.46
N ALA A 84 -2.47 -15.14 -5.62
CA ALA A 84 -1.40 -16.08 -5.33
C ALA A 84 -1.81 -16.91 -4.12
N LEU A 85 -1.94 -18.22 -4.31
CA LEU A 85 -2.20 -19.18 -3.25
C LEU A 85 -0.90 -19.94 -2.99
N VAL A 86 -0.38 -19.86 -1.76
CA VAL A 86 0.86 -20.56 -1.38
C VAL A 86 0.53 -21.61 -0.33
N GLU A 87 0.77 -22.87 -0.67
CA GLU A 87 0.85 -23.94 0.32
C GLU A 87 2.24 -23.89 0.95
N ARG A 88 2.33 -23.62 2.25
CA ARG A 88 3.59 -23.78 2.97
C ARG A 88 3.54 -25.08 3.75
N GLN A 89 4.34 -26.05 3.30
CA GLN A 89 4.75 -27.17 4.13
C GLN A 89 5.96 -26.73 4.97
N THR A 90 5.96 -27.11 6.25
CA THR A 90 7.04 -26.84 7.22
C THR A 90 8.33 -27.55 6.88
#